data_AF-W4VDW3-F1
#
_entry.id   AF-W4VDW3-F1
#
_cell.length_a   1.000
_cell.length_b   1.000
_cell.length_c   1.000
_cell.angle_alpha   90.00
_cell.angle_beta   90.00
_cell.angle_gamma   90.00
#
_symmetry.space_group_name_H-M   'P 1'
#
loop_
_entity.id
_entity.type
_entity.pdbx_description
1 polymer ?
#
loop_
_entity_poly.entity_id
_entity_poly.type
_entity_poly.pdbx_seq_one_letter_code
_entity_poly.pdbx_strand_id
1 'polypeptide(L)'
;MLELYGSGNANRNVYGSNLLMRTVGEDSYYYMYNGHADVTALINVATGKVDATYYYDAFGNILESTGNVDNNITYAGYQYDEETGLYYLNARMYDPKIARFLQEDTYTGTPDDPLSLNLYTYVKNNPLIYYDPTGHLESKISLWVYEEVKRKETQQAIAETERLKRTRVGFDIIEFQKELQRIKMYCMLDQLKAGVMDTVTMVDWMISSSMELPIRLRIMEYATKNIFLIL
;
A
#
# COMPACT_ATOMS: atom_id res chain seq x y z
N MET A 1 -11.13 13.82 -19.51
CA MET A 1 -10.34 14.61 -20.46
C MET A 1 -10.53 13.96 -21.83
N LEU A 2 -10.97 14.70 -22.86
CA LEU A 2 -10.98 14.24 -24.24
C LEU A 2 -9.62 14.59 -24.85
N GLU A 3 -8.93 13.61 -25.42
CA GLU A 3 -7.78 13.88 -26.30
C GLU A 3 -8.28 13.74 -27.74
N LEU A 4 -8.16 14.81 -28.53
CA LEU A 4 -8.62 14.86 -29.91
C LEU A 4 -7.42 14.68 -30.84
N TYR A 5 -7.45 13.69 -31.74
CA TYR A 5 -6.60 13.72 -32.93
C TYR A 5 -7.27 14.56 -34.01
N GLY A 6 -6.45 15.22 -34.83
CA GLY A 6 -6.82 16.13 -35.92
C GLY A 6 -7.59 15.52 -37.10
N SER A 7 -8.33 14.42 -36.90
CA SER A 7 -9.14 13.76 -37.93
C SER A 7 -10.62 13.57 -37.52
N GLY A 8 -11.11 14.25 -36.49
CA GLY A 8 -12.54 14.24 -36.13
C GLY A 8 -13.03 12.99 -35.39
N ASN A 9 -12.17 11.99 -35.18
CA ASN A 9 -12.44 10.88 -34.28
C ASN A 9 -11.99 11.26 -32.87
N ALA A 10 -12.94 11.34 -31.95
CA ALA A 10 -12.67 11.68 -30.56
C ALA A 10 -12.24 10.43 -29.78
N ASN A 11 -11.06 10.46 -29.16
CA ASN A 11 -10.71 9.44 -28.17
C ASN A 11 -11.68 9.57 -26.99
N ARG A 12 -12.21 8.44 -26.54
CA ARG A 12 -13.19 8.40 -25.45
C ARG A 12 -12.70 7.52 -24.33
N ASN A 13 -12.59 8.12 -23.15
CA ASN A 13 -12.21 7.43 -21.92
C ASN A 13 -13.43 7.32 -21.00
N VAL A 14 -13.70 6.13 -20.49
CA VAL A 14 -14.72 5.87 -19.46
C VAL A 14 -14.01 5.54 -18.17
N TYR A 15 -14.27 6.34 -17.13
CA TYR A 15 -13.65 6.20 -15.82
C TYR A 15 -14.65 5.69 -14.79
N GLY A 16 -14.17 4.84 -13.89
CA GLY A 16 -14.77 4.52 -12.60
C GLY A 16 -13.86 5.04 -11.49
N SER A 17 -13.36 4.14 -10.63
CA SER A 17 -12.20 4.41 -9.78
C SER A 17 -10.91 4.57 -10.58
N ASN A 18 -10.73 3.71 -11.60
CA ASN A 18 -9.65 3.77 -12.59
C ASN A 18 -10.23 3.91 -14.01
N LEU A 19 -9.36 4.02 -15.03
CA LEU A 19 -9.77 3.96 -16.43
C LEU A 19 -10.36 2.57 -16.74
N LEU A 20 -11.65 2.49 -17.08
CA LEU A 20 -12.30 1.20 -17.35
C LEU A 20 -12.24 0.82 -18.82
N MET A 21 -12.35 1.82 -19.70
CA MET A 21 -12.36 1.62 -21.14
C MET A 21 -11.79 2.85 -21.85
N ARG A 22 -11.01 2.61 -22.90
CA ARG A 22 -10.52 3.64 -23.81
C ARG A 22 -10.85 3.28 -25.25
N THR A 23 -11.30 4.26 -26.01
CA THR A 23 -11.42 4.21 -27.47
C THR A 23 -10.31 5.06 -28.07
N VAL A 24 -9.48 4.45 -28.92
CA VAL A 24 -8.42 5.12 -29.70
C VAL A 24 -8.65 4.81 -31.17
N GLY A 25 -8.96 5.84 -31.96
CA GLY A 25 -9.35 5.64 -33.36
C GLY A 25 -10.63 4.79 -33.46
N GLU A 26 -10.54 3.64 -34.15
CA GLU A 26 -11.65 2.69 -34.31
C GLU A 26 -11.67 1.59 -33.24
N ASP A 27 -10.55 1.39 -32.54
CA ASP A 27 -10.40 0.34 -31.55
C ASP A 27 -10.83 0.80 -30.17
N SER A 28 -11.42 -0.12 -29.41
CA SER A 28 -11.79 0.11 -28.01
C SER A 28 -11.31 -1.04 -27.14
N TYR A 29 -10.81 -0.71 -25.96
CA TYR A 29 -10.20 -1.66 -25.03
C TYR A 29 -10.77 -1.52 -23.62
N TYR A 30 -11.09 -2.64 -22.99
CA TYR A 30 -11.30 -2.74 -21.54
C TYR A 30 -9.98 -2.97 -20.82
N TYR A 31 -9.78 -2.23 -19.73
CA TYR A 31 -8.56 -2.28 -18.93
C TYR A 31 -8.72 -3.24 -17.75
N MET A 32 -7.85 -4.22 -17.67
CA MET A 32 -7.80 -5.17 -16.56
C MET A 32 -6.67 -4.80 -15.60
N TYR A 33 -6.93 -4.91 -14.30
CA TYR A 33 -6.03 -4.44 -13.25
C TYR A 33 -5.69 -5.53 -12.24
N ASN A 34 -4.50 -5.45 -11.64
CA ASN A 34 -4.17 -6.20 -10.43
C ASN A 34 -4.63 -5.44 -9.16
N GLY A 35 -4.31 -5.97 -7.98
CA GLY A 35 -4.65 -5.33 -6.69
C GLY A 35 -3.93 -4.01 -6.41
N HIS A 36 -2.77 -3.76 -7.06
CA HIS A 36 -2.03 -2.50 -6.99
C HIS A 36 -2.54 -1.46 -8.00
N ALA A 37 -3.55 -1.81 -8.81
CA ALA A 37 -4.06 -1.01 -9.92
C ALA A 37 -3.10 -0.89 -11.12
N ASP A 38 -2.20 -1.86 -11.31
CA ASP A 38 -1.40 -1.97 -12.53
C ASP A 38 -2.22 -2.57 -13.66
N VAL A 39 -2.11 -2.01 -14.88
CA VAL A 39 -2.77 -2.56 -16.07
C VAL A 39 -2.11 -3.87 -16.47
N THR A 40 -2.82 -4.99 -16.36
CA THR A 40 -2.30 -6.33 -16.66
C THR A 40 -2.69 -6.85 -18.04
N ALA A 41 -3.84 -6.44 -18.55
CA ALA A 41 -4.33 -6.85 -19.87
C ALA A 41 -5.27 -5.82 -20.49
N LEU A 42 -5.29 -5.78 -21.82
CA LEU A 42 -6.24 -5.02 -22.63
C LEU A 42 -7.11 -5.98 -23.44
N ILE A 43 -8.42 -5.91 -23.23
CA ILE A 43 -9.40 -6.74 -23.94
C ILE A 43 -10.08 -5.90 -24.99
N ASN A 44 -10.00 -6.31 -26.25
CA ASN A 44 -10.67 -5.65 -27.36
C ASN A 44 -12.18 -5.76 -27.21
N VAL A 45 -12.89 -4.64 -27.25
CA VAL A 45 -14.34 -4.57 -27.04
C VAL A 45 -15.11 -5.27 -28.17
N ALA A 46 -14.63 -5.19 -29.41
CA ALA A 46 -15.31 -5.75 -30.57
C ALA A 46 -15.11 -7.27 -30.67
N THR A 47 -13.91 -7.78 -30.35
CA THR A 47 -13.57 -9.19 -30.52
C THR A 47 -13.65 -10.01 -29.23
N GLY A 48 -13.59 -9.37 -28.06
CA GLY A 48 -13.51 -10.01 -26.75
C GLY A 48 -12.19 -10.74 -26.48
N LYS A 49 -11.16 -10.53 -27.31
CA LYS A 49 -9.83 -11.15 -27.16
C LYS A 49 -8.88 -10.24 -26.38
N VAL A 50 -7.88 -10.86 -25.78
CA VAL A 50 -6.76 -10.15 -25.15
C VAL A 50 -5.79 -9.73 -26.25
N ASP A 51 -5.68 -8.43 -26.47
CA ASP A 51 -4.81 -7.86 -27.52
C ASP A 51 -3.45 -7.42 -26.96
N ALA A 52 -3.38 -7.10 -25.65
CA ALA A 52 -2.11 -6.81 -24.98
C ALA A 52 -2.10 -7.31 -23.53
N THR A 53 -0.91 -7.65 -23.03
CA THR A 53 -0.66 -8.00 -21.63
C THR A 53 0.62 -7.32 -21.15
N TYR A 54 0.72 -7.08 -19.85
CA TYR A 54 1.87 -6.45 -19.22
C TYR A 54 2.21 -7.13 -17.91
N TYR A 55 3.50 -7.33 -17.67
CA TYR A 55 4.06 -7.83 -16.42
C TYR A 55 5.12 -6.86 -15.91
N TYR A 56 5.04 -6.50 -14.62
CA TYR A 56 5.89 -5.48 -14.02
C TYR A 56 6.68 -6.05 -12.84
N ASP A 57 7.80 -5.41 -12.53
CA ASP A 57 8.40 -5.52 -11.20
C ASP A 57 7.68 -4.64 -10.16
N ALA A 58 8.18 -4.66 -8.92
CA ALA A 58 7.58 -3.88 -7.83
C ALA A 58 7.63 -2.36 -8.05
N PHE A 59 8.58 -1.85 -8.85
CA PHE A 59 8.81 -0.42 -9.10
C PHE A 59 8.24 0.07 -10.42
N GLY A 60 7.55 -0.80 -11.17
CA GLY A 60 6.88 -0.46 -12.42
C GLY A 60 7.74 -0.66 -13.67
N ASN A 61 8.89 -1.33 -13.61
CA ASN A 61 9.58 -1.73 -14.83
C ASN A 61 8.78 -2.81 -15.55
N ILE A 62 8.45 -2.60 -16.83
CA ILE A 62 7.81 -3.61 -17.68
C ILE A 62 8.84 -4.69 -17.98
N LEU A 63 8.62 -5.89 -17.43
CA LEU A 63 9.48 -7.07 -17.63
C LEU A 63 9.07 -7.85 -18.88
N GLU A 64 7.76 -7.97 -19.11
CA GLU A 64 7.19 -8.65 -20.26
C GLU A 64 5.97 -7.87 -20.76
N SER A 65 5.82 -7.77 -22.07
CA SER A 65 4.59 -7.28 -22.71
C SER A 65 4.30 -8.04 -23.98
N THR A 66 3.02 -8.11 -24.34
CA THR A 66 2.57 -8.74 -25.58
C THR A 66 1.67 -7.79 -26.36
N GLY A 67 1.59 -7.99 -27.68
CA GLY A 67 0.73 -7.20 -28.54
C GLY A 67 1.37 -5.86 -28.95
N ASN A 68 0.65 -5.14 -29.80
CA ASN A 68 1.03 -3.80 -30.25
C ASN A 68 -0.20 -2.92 -30.24
N VAL A 69 -0.58 -2.46 -29.04
CA VAL A 69 -1.74 -1.58 -28.81
C VAL A 69 -1.21 -0.22 -28.37
N ASP A 70 -1.73 0.85 -28.95
CA ASP A 70 -1.43 2.22 -28.50
C ASP A 70 -2.03 2.46 -27.11
N ASN A 71 -1.22 2.22 -26.09
CA ASN A 71 -1.59 2.36 -24.70
C ASN A 71 -0.50 3.04 -23.89
N ASN A 72 -0.77 4.27 -23.48
CA ASN A 72 0.09 5.03 -22.59
C ASN A 72 -0.28 4.89 -21.10
N ILE A 73 -1.28 4.10 -20.70
CA ILE A 73 -1.65 3.92 -19.29
C ILE A 73 -1.21 2.53 -18.81
N THR A 74 -0.26 2.44 -17.87
CA THR A 74 0.32 1.14 -17.46
C THR A 74 0.37 0.96 -15.94
N TYR A 75 1.54 1.09 -15.30
CA TYR A 75 1.77 0.86 -13.88
C TYR A 75 0.97 1.83 -12.99
N ALA A 76 0.28 1.32 -11.96
CA ALA A 76 -0.59 2.04 -11.04
C ALA A 76 -1.57 3.06 -11.68
N GLY A 77 -1.92 2.85 -12.96
CA GLY A 77 -2.75 3.78 -13.74
C GLY A 77 -2.05 5.06 -14.21
N TYR A 78 -0.72 5.13 -14.10
CA TYR A 78 0.08 6.26 -14.57
C TYR A 78 0.26 6.26 -16.08
N GLN A 79 0.52 7.45 -16.61
CA GLN A 79 0.86 7.63 -18.00
C GLN A 79 2.35 7.31 -18.23
N TYR A 80 2.62 6.30 -19.04
CA TYR A 80 3.94 5.87 -19.47
C TYR A 80 4.29 6.49 -20.81
N ASP A 81 5.49 7.05 -20.90
CA ASP A 81 6.11 7.50 -22.14
C ASP A 81 7.15 6.47 -22.58
N GLU A 82 6.87 5.78 -23.68
CA GLU A 82 7.74 4.72 -24.20
C GLU A 82 9.08 5.25 -24.72
N GLU A 83 9.13 6.49 -25.23
CA GLU A 83 10.36 7.07 -25.78
C GLU A 83 11.40 7.32 -24.67
N THR A 84 10.94 7.82 -23.53
CA THR A 84 11.81 8.13 -22.39
C THR A 84 11.90 6.98 -21.37
N GLY A 85 10.91 6.11 -21.34
CA GLY A 85 10.76 5.06 -20.32
C GLY A 85 10.34 5.61 -18.96
N LEU A 86 9.67 6.76 -18.93
CA LEU A 86 9.28 7.48 -17.72
C LEU A 86 7.77 7.43 -17.50
N TYR A 87 7.38 7.59 -16.24
CA TYR A 87 5.99 7.75 -15.84
C TYR A 87 5.69 9.20 -15.46
N TYR A 88 4.59 9.73 -15.97
CA TYR A 88 4.04 11.01 -15.55
C TYR A 88 3.03 10.82 -14.41
N LEU A 89 3.40 11.31 -13.22
CA LEU A 89 2.59 11.25 -11.99
C LEU A 89 2.01 12.62 -11.66
N ASN A 90 1.46 13.32 -12.65
CA ASN A 90 0.88 14.68 -12.55
C ASN A 90 1.88 15.80 -12.18
N ALA A 91 2.52 15.72 -11.01
CA ALA A 91 3.46 16.75 -10.56
C ALA A 91 4.90 16.47 -11.01
N ARG A 92 5.26 15.19 -11.15
CA ARG A 92 6.65 14.76 -11.36
C ARG A 92 6.75 13.62 -12.36
N MET A 93 7.94 13.51 -12.94
CA MET A 93 8.36 12.39 -13.77
C MET A 93 9.06 11.36 -12.89
N TYR A 94 8.60 10.13 -12.95
CA TYR A 94 9.14 8.99 -12.22
C TYR A 94 9.90 8.07 -13.16
N ASP A 95 11.13 7.72 -12.77
CA ASP A 95 11.96 6.74 -13.46
C ASP A 95 11.92 5.40 -12.71
N PRO A 96 11.29 4.36 -13.28
CA PRO A 96 11.19 3.05 -12.65
C PRO A 96 12.54 2.32 -12.60
N LYS A 97 13.50 2.64 -13.48
CA LYS A 97 14.81 1.96 -13.54
C LYS A 97 15.69 2.29 -12.35
N ILE A 98 15.60 3.53 -11.87
CA ILE A 98 16.31 3.98 -10.67
C ILE A 98 15.40 4.09 -9.44
N ALA A 99 14.11 3.76 -9.59
CA ALA A 99 13.09 3.81 -8.55
C ALA A 99 12.94 5.18 -7.87
N ARG A 100 13.02 6.28 -8.65
CA ARG A 100 13.00 7.65 -8.11
C ARG A 100 12.33 8.65 -9.05
N PHE A 101 11.90 9.77 -8.48
CA PHE A 101 11.51 10.94 -9.25
C PHE A 101 12.73 11.65 -9.83
N LEU A 102 12.55 12.31 -10.98
CA LEU A 102 13.58 13.14 -11.61
C LEU A 102 13.59 14.57 -11.06
N GLN A 103 12.47 15.04 -10.51
CA GLN A 103 12.34 16.34 -9.89
C GLN A 103 12.24 16.22 -8.37
N GLU A 104 12.78 17.23 -7.69
CA GLU A 104 12.60 17.43 -6.25
C GLU A 104 11.11 17.64 -5.93
N ASP A 105 10.65 17.02 -4.84
CA ASP A 105 9.32 17.27 -4.30
C ASP A 105 9.17 18.71 -3.80
N THR A 106 8.04 19.33 -4.07
CA THR A 106 7.69 20.62 -3.45
C THR A 106 7.30 20.46 -1.98
N TYR A 107 6.90 19.25 -1.58
CA TYR A 107 6.73 18.87 -0.19
C TYR A 107 8.06 18.45 0.43
N THR A 108 8.54 19.22 1.40
CA THR A 108 9.87 19.03 2.01
C THR A 108 9.94 17.95 3.09
N GLY A 109 8.85 17.22 3.30
CA GLY A 109 8.74 16.22 4.36
C GLY A 109 8.44 16.82 5.74
N THR A 110 8.45 15.96 6.77
CA THR A 110 8.37 16.34 8.18
C THR A 110 9.57 15.82 8.97
N PRO A 111 10.04 16.57 9.98
CA PRO A 111 11.13 16.10 10.85
C PRO A 111 10.82 14.76 11.56
N ASP A 112 9.53 14.47 11.81
CA ASP A 112 9.07 13.26 12.47
C ASP A 112 9.01 12.04 11.55
N ASP A 113 9.17 12.21 10.23
CA ASP A 113 9.26 11.13 9.24
C ASP A 113 10.56 11.28 8.42
N PRO A 114 11.68 10.70 8.87
CA PRO A 114 12.96 10.80 8.19
C PRO A 114 12.94 10.30 6.74
N LEU A 115 12.04 9.38 6.38
CA LEU A 115 11.92 8.87 5.02
C LEU A 115 11.30 9.92 4.08
N SER A 116 10.46 10.81 4.59
CA SER A 116 9.85 11.90 3.83
C SER A 116 10.85 13.01 3.45
N LEU A 117 11.99 13.09 4.14
CA LEU A 117 13.02 14.11 3.89
C LEU A 117 13.81 13.86 2.59
N ASN A 118 13.70 12.66 2.00
CA ASN A 118 14.29 12.40 0.70
C ASN A 118 13.28 12.71 -0.42
N LEU A 119 13.44 13.91 -0.99
CA LEU A 119 12.54 14.55 -1.95
C LEU A 119 12.45 13.89 -3.32
N TYR A 120 13.21 12.82 -3.55
CA TYR A 120 13.21 12.05 -4.80
C TYR A 120 12.62 10.64 -4.63
N THR A 121 12.24 10.27 -3.41
CA THR A 121 11.81 8.90 -3.10
C THR A 121 10.41 8.64 -3.63
N TYR A 122 10.24 7.51 -4.32
CA TYR A 122 8.91 7.02 -4.66
C TYR A 122 8.33 6.22 -3.48
N VAL A 123 7.17 6.64 -2.98
CA VAL A 123 6.31 5.93 -2.02
C VAL A 123 7.04 5.27 -0.84
N LYS A 124 7.94 6.03 -0.19
CA LYS A 124 8.74 5.57 0.96
C LYS A 124 9.57 4.29 0.67
N ASN A 125 9.96 4.08 -0.59
CA ASN A 125 10.61 2.86 -1.08
C ASN A 125 9.82 1.57 -0.81
N ASN A 126 8.50 1.64 -0.68
CA ASN A 126 7.65 0.47 -0.47
C ASN A 126 6.46 0.43 -1.44
N PRO A 127 6.72 0.27 -2.74
CA PRO A 127 5.70 0.32 -3.79
C PRO A 127 4.78 -0.91 -3.82
N LEU A 128 5.06 -1.95 -3.04
CA LEU A 128 4.19 -3.13 -2.95
C LEU A 128 2.89 -2.84 -2.21
N ILE A 129 2.87 -1.85 -1.33
CA ILE A 129 1.70 -1.51 -0.51
C ILE A 129 1.28 -0.05 -0.67
N TYR A 130 2.07 0.76 -1.36
CA TYR A 130 1.83 2.18 -1.57
C TYR A 130 1.97 2.55 -3.04
N TYR A 131 1.15 3.50 -3.47
CA TYR A 131 1.24 4.17 -4.78
C TYR A 131 1.06 5.68 -4.55
N ASP A 132 1.50 6.53 -5.47
CA ASP A 132 1.36 7.98 -5.36
C ASP A 132 0.35 8.52 -6.39
N PRO A 133 -0.88 8.91 -6.01
CA PRO A 133 -1.90 9.39 -6.94
C PRO A 133 -1.60 10.79 -7.51
N THR A 134 -0.83 11.61 -6.79
CA THR A 134 -0.67 13.04 -7.08
C THR A 134 0.74 13.40 -7.54
N GLY A 135 1.69 12.48 -7.36
CA GLY A 135 3.10 12.74 -7.49
C GLY A 135 3.65 13.54 -6.31
N HIS A 136 3.03 13.50 -5.13
CA HIS A 136 3.52 14.19 -3.92
C HIS A 136 3.42 13.37 -2.64
N LEU A 137 2.47 12.42 -2.57
CA LEU A 137 2.19 11.72 -1.32
C LEU A 137 1.75 10.30 -1.59
N GLU A 138 2.32 9.37 -0.84
CA GLU A 138 1.93 7.98 -0.92
C GLU A 138 0.51 7.75 -0.37
N SER A 139 -0.24 6.93 -1.09
CA SER A 139 -1.52 6.38 -0.70
C SER A 139 -1.37 4.87 -0.57
N LYS A 140 -1.98 4.29 0.45
CA LYS A 140 -1.93 2.85 0.67
C LYS A 140 -2.92 2.15 -0.25
N ILE A 141 -2.50 1.05 -0.87
CA ILE A 141 -3.42 0.17 -1.62
C ILE A 141 -4.55 -0.23 -0.67
N SER A 142 -5.80 0.03 -1.08
CA SER A 142 -6.98 -0.08 -0.21
C SER A 142 -7.03 -1.41 0.55
N LEU A 143 -6.94 -1.32 1.87
CA LEU A 143 -6.67 -2.41 2.82
C LEU A 143 -7.91 -3.21 3.24
N TRP A 144 -8.94 -3.36 2.41
CA TRP A 144 -10.04 -4.26 2.82
C TRP A 144 -9.53 -5.68 3.05
N VAL A 145 -8.56 -6.12 2.24
CA VAL A 145 -7.95 -7.46 2.36
C VAL A 145 -7.01 -7.56 3.58
N TYR A 146 -6.15 -6.57 3.81
CA TYR A 146 -5.15 -6.63 4.90
C TYR A 146 -5.81 -6.55 6.29
N GLU A 147 -6.77 -5.64 6.48
CA GLU A 147 -7.48 -5.53 7.75
C GLU A 147 -8.30 -6.79 8.05
N GLU A 148 -8.85 -7.44 7.02
CA GLU A 148 -9.64 -8.64 7.19
C GLU A 148 -8.78 -9.89 7.47
N VAL A 149 -7.59 -10.02 6.86
CA VAL A 149 -6.61 -11.08 7.17
C VAL A 149 -6.13 -10.95 8.62
N LYS A 150 -5.67 -9.75 9.03
CA LYS A 150 -5.28 -9.47 10.43
C LYS A 150 -6.41 -9.76 11.42
N ARG A 151 -7.65 -9.42 11.07
CA ARG A 151 -8.85 -9.68 11.90
C ARG A 151 -9.12 -11.18 12.06
N LYS A 152 -8.99 -11.96 10.97
CA LYS A 152 -9.20 -13.42 10.99
C LYS A 152 -8.14 -14.14 11.81
N GLU A 153 -6.87 -13.77 11.67
CA GLU A 153 -5.77 -14.33 12.48
C GLU A 153 -5.98 -14.04 13.97
N THR A 154 -6.37 -12.81 14.31
CA THR A 154 -6.67 -12.42 15.69
C THR A 154 -7.85 -13.19 16.26
N GLN A 155 -8.91 -13.41 15.47
CA GLN A 155 -10.09 -14.19 15.90
C GLN A 155 -9.78 -15.67 16.09
N GLN A 156 -8.95 -16.26 15.23
CA GLN A 156 -8.51 -17.66 15.39
C GLN A 156 -7.69 -17.85 16.66
N ALA A 157 -6.74 -16.94 16.94
CA ALA A 157 -5.97 -16.97 18.18
C ALA A 157 -6.86 -16.84 19.43
N ILE A 158 -7.89 -15.97 19.40
CA ILE A 158 -8.87 -15.82 20.49
C ILE A 158 -9.68 -17.11 20.67
N ALA A 159 -10.20 -17.70 19.59
CA ALA A 159 -11.03 -18.90 19.63
C ALA A 159 -10.25 -20.13 20.14
N GLU A 160 -8.99 -20.29 19.71
CA GLU A 160 -8.11 -21.35 20.20
C GLU A 160 -7.80 -21.17 21.69
N THR A 161 -7.56 -19.93 22.12
CA THR A 161 -7.38 -19.58 23.53
C THR A 161 -8.63 -19.92 24.36
N GLU A 162 -9.83 -19.64 23.85
CA GLU A 162 -11.09 -19.98 24.53
C GLU A 162 -11.36 -21.49 24.61
N ARG A 163 -10.98 -22.24 23.57
CA ARG A 163 -11.05 -23.71 23.56
C ARG A 163 -10.13 -24.32 24.61
N LEU A 164 -8.92 -23.77 24.77
CA LEU A 164 -7.95 -24.19 25.78
C LEU A 164 -8.45 -23.94 27.20
N LYS A 165 -9.11 -22.79 27.46
CA LYS A 165 -9.77 -22.50 28.75
C LYS A 165 -10.82 -23.54 29.14
N ARG A 166 -11.55 -24.08 28.16
CA ARG A 166 -12.68 -24.98 28.39
C ARG A 166 -12.24 -26.43 28.67
N THR A 167 -11.01 -26.79 28.29
CA THR A 167 -10.53 -28.19 28.30
C THR A 167 -9.62 -28.49 29.49
N ARG A 168 -9.07 -27.48 30.17
CA ARG A 168 -8.09 -27.69 31.26
C ARG A 168 -8.70 -27.34 32.63
N VAL A 169 -9.05 -28.36 33.41
CA VAL A 169 -9.29 -28.23 34.86
C VAL A 169 -7.94 -27.91 35.50
N GLY A 170 -7.82 -26.75 36.15
CA GLY A 170 -6.56 -26.28 36.78
C GLY A 170 -5.83 -25.18 36.00
N PHE A 171 -6.57 -24.26 35.37
CA PHE A 171 -5.97 -23.10 34.72
C PHE A 171 -5.82 -21.95 35.70
N ASP A 172 -4.59 -21.58 36.02
CA ASP A 172 -4.30 -20.48 36.95
C ASP A 172 -4.70 -19.15 36.30
N ILE A 173 -5.83 -18.60 36.74
CA ILE A 173 -6.49 -17.43 36.12
C ILE A 173 -5.52 -16.23 36.04
N ILE A 174 -4.59 -16.14 36.99
CA ILE A 174 -3.60 -15.07 37.08
C ILE A 174 -2.53 -15.20 35.98
N GLU A 175 -1.98 -16.40 35.76
CA GLU A 175 -0.96 -16.64 34.73
C GLU A 175 -1.55 -16.47 33.32
N PHE A 176 -2.83 -16.81 33.18
CA PHE A 176 -3.57 -16.58 31.96
C PHE A 176 -3.85 -15.09 31.66
N GLN A 177 -4.25 -14.31 32.66
CA GLN A 177 -4.42 -12.86 32.47
C GLN A 177 -3.10 -12.19 32.07
N LYS A 178 -1.97 -12.68 32.58
CA LYS A 178 -0.63 -12.21 32.20
C LYS A 178 -0.31 -12.52 30.74
N GLU A 179 -0.59 -13.72 30.24
CA GLU A 179 -0.35 -14.06 28.82
C GLU A 179 -1.30 -13.34 27.86
N LEU A 180 -2.59 -13.14 28.23
CA LEU A 180 -3.49 -12.29 27.44
C LEU A 180 -3.00 -10.83 27.35
N GLN A 181 -2.50 -10.28 28.46
CA GLN A 181 -1.91 -8.94 28.45
C GLN A 181 -0.64 -8.89 27.60
N ARG A 182 0.15 -9.96 27.60
CA ARG A 182 1.36 -10.11 26.77
C ARG A 182 1.04 -10.14 25.28
N ILE A 183 0.00 -10.88 24.87
CA ILE A 183 -0.44 -10.97 23.47
C ILE A 183 -0.99 -9.63 22.99
N LYS A 184 -1.83 -8.96 23.81
CA LYS A 184 -2.32 -7.61 23.50
C LYS A 184 -1.19 -6.60 23.34
N MET A 185 -0.14 -6.73 24.16
CA MET A 185 1.07 -5.91 24.07
C MET A 185 1.87 -6.16 22.78
N TYR A 186 2.07 -7.40 22.36
CA TYR A 186 2.78 -7.68 21.10
C TYR A 186 2.03 -7.13 19.89
N CYS A 187 0.70 -7.27 19.87
CA CYS A 187 -0.13 -6.71 18.80
C CYS A 187 -0.03 -5.18 18.73
N MET A 188 0.04 -4.52 19.90
CA MET A 188 0.23 -3.07 19.99
C MET A 188 1.61 -2.61 19.53
N LEU A 189 2.67 -3.32 19.93
CA LEU A 189 4.02 -3.06 19.45
C LEU A 189 4.12 -3.19 17.93
N ASP A 190 3.40 -4.16 17.35
CA ASP A 190 3.32 -4.30 15.90
C ASP A 190 2.55 -3.16 15.25
N GLN A 191 1.50 -2.62 15.89
CA GLN A 191 0.80 -1.42 15.42
C GLN A 191 1.66 -0.16 15.49
N LEU A 192 2.46 0.00 16.54
CA LEU A 192 3.44 1.08 16.69
C LEU A 192 4.52 0.98 15.61
N LYS A 193 5.12 -0.21 15.41
CA LYS A 193 6.12 -0.46 14.36
C LYS A 193 5.58 -0.26 12.95
N ALA A 194 4.29 -0.52 12.75
CA ALA A 194 3.62 -0.30 11.47
C ALA A 194 3.20 1.17 11.25
N GLY A 195 3.49 2.08 12.19
CA GLY A 195 3.12 3.50 12.11
C GLY A 195 1.60 3.75 12.19
N VAL A 196 0.83 2.77 12.68
CA VAL A 196 -0.65 2.82 12.76
C VAL A 196 -1.12 3.46 14.07
N MET A 197 -0.29 3.40 15.11
CA MET A 197 -0.56 3.96 16.44
C MET A 197 0.63 4.81 16.85
N ASP A 198 0.38 5.98 17.44
CA ASP A 198 1.44 6.84 17.96
C ASP A 198 1.82 6.48 19.41
N THR A 199 2.95 7.01 19.88
CA THR A 199 3.48 6.69 21.21
C THR A 199 2.61 7.23 22.35
N VAL A 200 1.83 8.30 22.12
CA VAL A 200 0.93 8.89 23.11
C VAL A 200 -0.33 8.04 23.26
N THR A 201 -0.95 7.64 22.15
CA THR A 201 -2.09 6.70 22.16
C THR A 201 -1.73 5.34 22.76
N MET A 202 -0.50 4.86 22.52
CA MET A 202 -0.01 3.65 23.17
C MET A 202 0.06 3.81 24.70
N VAL A 203 0.61 4.93 25.20
CA VAL A 203 0.74 5.20 26.64
C VAL A 203 -0.62 5.38 27.32
N ASP A 204 -1.57 6.08 26.70
CA ASP A 204 -2.93 6.25 27.23
C ASP A 204 -3.69 4.92 27.33
N TRP A 205 -3.48 4.05 26.34
CA TRP A 205 -4.03 2.69 26.38
C TRP A 205 -3.37 1.84 27.48
N MET A 206 -2.05 1.93 27.65
CA MET A 206 -1.34 1.23 28.73
C MET A 206 -1.82 1.66 30.12
N ILE A 207 -2.14 2.94 30.31
CA ILE A 207 -2.66 3.51 31.56
C ILE A 207 -4.10 3.02 31.83
N SER A 208 -4.96 2.94 30.82
CA SER A 208 -6.36 2.50 30.95
C SER A 208 -6.52 0.98 31.10
N SER A 209 -5.51 0.18 30.74
CA SER A 209 -5.58 -1.29 30.72
C SER A 209 -5.41 -2.01 32.07
N SER A 210 -5.37 -1.29 33.20
CA SER A 210 -5.18 -1.86 34.55
C SER A 210 -3.99 -2.83 34.69
N MET A 211 -2.89 -2.57 33.98
CA MET A 211 -1.64 -3.34 34.09
C MET A 211 -0.90 -3.06 35.39
N GLU A 212 -0.26 -4.08 35.97
CA GLU A 212 0.54 -3.91 37.19
C GLU A 212 1.76 -2.99 36.94
N LEU A 213 1.98 -2.04 37.87
CA LEU A 213 3.06 -1.05 37.83
C LEU A 213 4.47 -1.59 37.48
N PRO A 214 4.92 -2.75 38.00
CA PRO A 214 6.25 -3.28 37.69
C PRO A 214 6.41 -3.68 36.22
N ILE A 215 5.31 -4.13 35.60
CA ILE A 215 5.27 -4.51 34.19
C ILE A 215 5.27 -3.24 33.32
N ARG A 216 4.51 -2.22 33.71
CA ARG A 216 4.52 -0.90 33.04
C ARG A 216 5.91 -0.27 33.00
N LEU A 217 6.66 -0.33 34.11
CA LEU A 217 8.01 0.23 34.22
C LEU A 217 9.03 -0.48 33.32
N ARG A 218 9.03 -1.83 33.28
CA ARG A 218 9.91 -2.58 32.36
C ARG A 218 9.57 -2.33 30.90
N ILE A 219 8.29 -2.12 30.58
CA ILE A 219 7.83 -1.83 29.22
C ILE A 219 8.23 -0.40 28.81
N MET A 220 8.09 0.59 29.68
CA MET A 220 8.59 1.95 29.44
C MET A 220 10.12 1.96 29.24
N GLU A 221 10.87 1.16 30.00
CA GLU A 221 12.32 0.95 29.77
C GLU A 221 12.62 0.29 28.42
N TYR A 222 11.82 -0.69 27.99
CA TYR A 222 12.03 -1.36 26.69
C TYR A 222 11.66 -0.46 25.51
N ALA A 223 10.59 0.32 25.62
CA ALA A 223 10.18 1.32 24.64
C ALA A 223 11.22 2.44 24.52
N THR A 224 11.70 3.00 25.64
CA THR A 224 12.75 4.03 25.65
C THR A 224 14.11 3.51 25.16
N LYS A 225 14.50 2.26 25.46
CA LYS A 225 15.74 1.65 24.95
C LYS A 225 15.67 1.31 23.45
N ASN A 226 14.52 0.96 22.90
CA ASN A 226 14.37 0.67 21.47
C ASN A 226 13.97 1.88 20.61
N ILE A 227 13.46 2.96 21.21
CA ILE A 227 13.33 4.27 20.54
C ILE A 227 14.72 4.83 20.20
N PHE A 228 15.76 4.49 20.97
CA PHE A 228 17.16 4.82 20.64
C PHE A 228 17.79 3.97 19.52
N LEU A 229 17.05 3.01 18.94
CA LEU A 229 17.48 2.23 17.77
C LEU A 229 16.73 2.63 16.48
N ILE A 230 15.90 3.68 16.55
CA ILE A 230 15.16 4.27 15.42
C ILE A 230 15.42 5.80 15.33
N LEU A 231 16.41 6.33 16.06
CA LEU A 231 17.10 7.58 15.75
C LEU A 231 18.52 7.25 15.28
#